data_AF-A0A3G9IUD5-F1
#
_entry.id   AF-A0A3G9IUD5-F1
#
_cell.length_a   1.000
_cell.length_b   1.000
_cell.length_c   1.000
_cell.angle_alpha   90.00
_cell.angle_beta   90.00
_cell.angle_gamma   90.00
#
_symmetry.space_group_name_H-M   'P 1'
#
loop_
_entity.id
_entity.type
_entity.pdbx_description
1 polymer ?
#
loop_
_entity_poly.entity_id
_entity_poly.type
_entity_poly.pdbx_seq_one_letter_code
_entity_poly.pdbx_strand_id
1 'polypeptide(L)'
;MSEQETNFFEAGAVARERVDTDGYLESLNTNPLNVMQSLKGMLTEEEELAFMNILFSSSATIRAGNFGLSRREVEKLLRISEGDKKFDSFLQRVNQAVSRFFQVIYDEKRDQVVVMMRVPARAARSTLSKESLAILLFMFYQQEVLQHEFTLFDQLLHAFGHETTKANQRLLLNIDQLRKIGALEEYDTNSPEKAYQITAIGVHMFSDSFLRRMVEFSQSNQLNKEEVLKFFKRYNLYQEGTES
;
A
#
# COMPACT_ATOMS: atom_id res chain seq x y z
N MET A 1 46.86 46.33 21.83
CA MET A 1 46.99 46.95 23.15
C MET A 1 45.61 47.51 23.48
N SER A 2 44.89 47.12 24.52
CA SER A 2 45.16 46.32 25.72
C SER A 2 43.79 45.99 26.36
N GLU A 3 43.71 44.79 26.94
CA GLU A 3 43.06 44.42 28.22
C GLU A 3 41.57 44.80 28.43
N GLN A 4 40.61 43.87 28.33
CA GLN A 4 40.15 42.96 29.40
C GLN A 4 39.79 43.67 30.72
N GLU A 5 38.49 43.89 30.94
CA GLU A 5 37.91 43.90 32.29
C GLU A 5 36.58 43.12 32.32
N THR A 6 36.48 42.36 33.40
CA THR A 6 35.51 41.32 33.75
C THR A 6 34.31 41.86 34.50
N ASN A 7 33.11 41.46 34.06
CA ASN A 7 32.05 40.77 34.82
C ASN A 7 31.32 41.37 36.06
N PHE A 8 29.98 41.26 35.97
CA PHE A 8 28.98 40.93 37.01
C PHE A 8 28.55 42.00 38.05
N PHE A 9 27.35 42.60 37.94
CA PHE A 9 26.04 42.12 38.45
C PHE A 9 24.90 43.16 38.23
N GLU A 10 23.73 42.65 37.84
CA GLU A 10 22.33 43.12 38.02
C GLU A 10 21.88 44.58 37.78
N ALA A 11 20.97 44.76 36.82
CA ALA A 11 19.53 45.01 37.07
C ALA A 11 18.84 45.47 35.78
N GLY A 12 17.73 44.84 35.38
CA GLY A 12 16.90 45.35 34.28
C GLY A 12 16.04 44.28 33.60
N ALA A 13 14.87 44.05 34.18
CA ALA A 13 13.90 43.06 33.77
C ALA A 13 13.32 43.26 32.35
N VAL A 14 13.33 42.16 31.58
CA VAL A 14 12.19 41.53 30.88
C VAL A 14 11.17 42.43 30.17
N ALA A 15 11.34 42.56 28.86
CA ALA A 15 10.22 42.65 27.91
C ALA A 15 10.59 41.86 26.64
N ARG A 16 10.22 40.58 26.59
CA ARG A 16 10.12 39.83 25.33
C ARG A 16 8.65 39.55 25.09
N GLU A 17 8.17 40.04 23.95
CA GLU A 17 6.85 39.78 23.40
C GLU A 17 6.53 38.29 23.40
N ARG A 18 5.30 37.98 23.85
CA ARG A 18 4.67 36.68 23.69
C ARG A 18 4.45 36.44 22.21
N VAL A 19 5.11 35.41 21.68
CA VAL A 19 4.63 34.70 20.50
C VAL A 19 4.08 33.39 21.02
N ASP A 20 2.76 33.23 20.90
CA ASP A 20 2.03 32.02 21.28
C ASP A 20 2.63 30.80 20.57
N THR A 21 3.39 30.00 21.32
CA THR A 21 3.80 28.66 20.92
C THR A 21 2.74 27.66 21.36
N ASP A 22 1.56 27.72 20.75
CA ASP A 22 0.57 26.62 20.73
C ASP A 22 0.44 26.07 19.30
N GLY A 23 1.61 25.87 18.67
CA GLY A 23 1.75 25.08 17.46
C GLY A 23 1.92 23.60 17.82
N TYR A 24 0.80 22.90 17.97
CA TYR A 24 0.64 21.44 17.91
C TYR A 24 1.92 20.65 17.61
N LEU A 25 2.61 20.22 18.68
CA LEU A 25 3.49 19.06 18.62
C LEU A 25 2.61 17.82 18.38
N GLU A 26 2.29 17.54 17.11
CA GLU A 26 1.95 16.17 16.72
C GLU A 26 3.20 15.31 16.95
N SER A 27 3.28 14.73 18.14
CA SER A 27 4.23 13.66 18.43
C SER A 27 3.92 12.50 17.49
N LEU A 28 4.64 12.43 16.38
CA LEU A 28 4.74 11.25 15.53
C LEU A 28 5.45 10.16 16.32
N ASN A 29 4.73 9.50 17.22
CA ASN A 29 5.18 8.28 17.86
C ASN A 29 4.94 7.12 16.88
N THR A 30 5.80 7.02 15.87
CA THR A 30 5.76 6.08 14.76
C THR A 30 6.38 4.73 15.14
N ASN A 31 5.88 4.08 16.19
CA ASN A 31 6.40 2.77 16.59
C ASN A 31 5.32 1.68 16.45
N PRO A 32 5.42 0.78 15.45
CA PRO A 32 4.52 -0.37 15.28
C PRO A 32 4.38 -1.23 16.54
N LEU A 33 5.40 -1.21 17.41
CA LEU A 33 5.41 -1.91 18.69
C LEU A 33 4.34 -1.43 19.68
N ASN A 34 3.94 -0.15 19.62
CA ASN A 34 2.88 0.36 20.50
C ASN A 34 1.49 -0.22 20.16
N VAL A 35 1.28 -0.71 18.93
CA VAL A 35 0.04 -1.40 18.52
C VAL A 35 -0.06 -2.78 19.16
N MET A 36 1.06 -3.42 19.48
CA MET A 36 1.02 -4.68 20.23
C MET A 36 0.38 -4.51 21.62
N GLN A 37 0.33 -3.30 22.16
CA GLN A 37 -0.40 -3.01 23.40
C GLN A 37 -1.91 -2.96 23.21
N SER A 38 -2.42 -2.54 22.03
CA SER A 38 -3.86 -2.52 21.75
C SER A 38 -4.41 -3.90 21.36
N LEU A 39 -3.56 -4.83 20.92
CA LEU A 39 -3.97 -6.21 20.63
C LEU A 39 -4.49 -6.95 21.88
N LYS A 40 -3.85 -6.71 23.03
CA LYS A 40 -4.11 -7.40 24.31
C LYS A 40 -5.54 -7.26 24.86
N GLY A 41 -6.32 -6.31 24.34
CA GLY A 41 -7.72 -6.07 24.74
C GLY A 41 -8.76 -6.52 23.72
N MET A 42 -8.35 -6.87 22.49
CA MET A 42 -9.27 -7.20 21.38
C MET A 42 -9.09 -8.60 20.81
N LEU A 43 -7.88 -9.17 20.93
CA LEU A 43 -7.54 -10.49 20.42
C LEU A 43 -7.18 -11.45 21.57
N THR A 44 -7.43 -12.73 21.36
CA THR A 44 -6.87 -13.77 22.25
C THR A 44 -5.37 -13.97 21.98
N GLU A 45 -4.65 -14.59 22.91
CA GLU A 45 -3.22 -14.90 22.73
C GLU A 45 -2.97 -15.76 21.46
N GLU A 46 -3.88 -16.68 21.14
CA GLU A 46 -3.81 -17.50 19.93
C GLU A 46 -3.98 -16.65 18.66
N GLU A 47 -4.88 -15.66 18.69
CA GLU A 47 -5.11 -14.73 17.59
C GLU A 47 -3.94 -13.75 17.39
N GLU A 48 -3.35 -13.26 18.49
CA GLU A 48 -2.13 -12.44 18.43
C GLU A 48 -0.98 -13.22 17.80
N LEU A 49 -0.77 -14.47 18.22
CA LEU A 49 0.26 -15.33 17.66
C LEU A 49 -0.01 -15.64 16.19
N ALA A 50 -1.26 -15.91 15.82
CA ALA A 50 -1.63 -16.11 14.42
C ALA A 50 -1.33 -14.86 13.59
N PHE A 51 -1.73 -13.67 14.05
CA PHE A 51 -1.41 -12.40 13.39
C PHE A 51 0.10 -12.20 13.22
N MET A 52 0.90 -12.46 14.24
CA MET A 52 2.37 -12.32 14.15
C MET A 52 2.99 -13.27 13.12
N ASN A 53 2.50 -14.51 13.04
CA ASN A 53 2.96 -15.45 12.01
C ASN A 53 2.57 -15.00 10.60
N ILE A 54 1.36 -14.48 10.42
CA ILE A 54 0.91 -13.92 9.13
C ILE A 54 1.76 -12.70 8.77
N LEU A 55 1.97 -11.76 9.70
CA LEU A 55 2.79 -10.56 9.50
C LEU A 55 4.21 -10.92 9.07
N PHE A 56 4.84 -11.88 9.76
CA PHE A 56 6.16 -12.37 9.41
C PHE A 56 6.18 -12.98 8.00
N SER A 57 5.23 -13.84 7.67
CA SER A 57 5.16 -14.49 6.35
C SER A 57 4.81 -13.52 5.21
N SER A 58 4.19 -12.39 5.53
CA SER A 58 3.83 -11.35 4.55
C SER A 58 4.99 -10.41 4.19
N SER A 59 6.12 -10.52 4.88
CA SER A 59 7.29 -9.69 4.59
C SER A 59 7.96 -10.08 3.27
N ALA A 60 8.03 -9.13 2.34
CA ALA A 60 8.59 -9.27 0.99
C ALA A 60 10.05 -9.78 0.97
N THR A 61 10.80 -9.56 2.05
CA THR A 61 12.20 -10.02 2.15
C THR A 61 12.32 -11.53 2.32
N ILE A 62 11.25 -12.22 2.78
CA ILE A 62 11.32 -13.62 3.21
C ILE A 62 10.86 -14.58 2.12
N ARG A 63 9.92 -14.20 1.25
CA ARG A 63 9.38 -15.10 0.22
C ARG A 63 9.30 -14.42 -1.14
N ALA A 64 10.00 -14.99 -2.13
CA ALA A 64 10.03 -14.55 -3.52
C ALA A 64 8.68 -14.76 -4.24
N GLY A 65 7.63 -14.03 -3.82
CA GLY A 65 6.30 -14.06 -4.43
C GLY A 65 5.22 -14.84 -3.67
N ASN A 66 5.57 -15.51 -2.56
CA ASN A 66 4.64 -16.32 -1.78
C ASN A 66 4.29 -15.63 -0.45
N PHE A 67 3.48 -14.57 -0.56
CA PHE A 67 3.16 -13.68 0.56
C PHE A 67 2.12 -14.30 1.49
N GLY A 68 2.37 -14.24 2.80
CA GLY A 68 1.38 -14.63 3.80
C GLY A 68 1.36 -16.13 4.10
N LEU A 69 0.29 -16.60 4.75
CA LEU A 69 0.09 -17.99 5.16
C LEU A 69 -1.13 -18.58 4.47
N SER A 70 -1.14 -19.89 4.23
CA SER A 70 -2.36 -20.53 3.74
C SER A 70 -3.49 -20.42 4.76
N ARG A 71 -4.75 -20.39 4.31
CA ARG A 71 -5.90 -20.40 5.22
C ARG A 71 -5.84 -21.58 6.19
N ARG A 72 -5.49 -22.77 5.68
CA ARG A 72 -5.33 -23.98 6.49
C ARG A 72 -4.30 -23.83 7.61
N GLU A 73 -3.18 -23.15 7.36
CA GLU A 73 -2.18 -22.86 8.39
C GLU A 73 -2.74 -21.91 9.45
N VAL A 74 -3.47 -20.87 9.03
CA VAL A 74 -4.12 -19.93 9.95
C VAL A 74 -5.18 -20.63 10.81
N GLU A 75 -6.04 -21.44 10.20
CA GLU A 75 -7.05 -22.23 10.91
C GLU A 75 -6.39 -23.20 11.92
N LYS A 76 -5.26 -23.81 11.56
CA LYS A 76 -4.49 -24.66 12.47
C LYS A 76 -3.93 -23.87 13.67
N LEU A 77 -3.39 -22.67 13.45
CA LEU A 77 -2.90 -21.79 14.52
C LEU A 77 -4.04 -21.37 15.46
N LEU A 78 -5.22 -21.10 14.90
CA LEU A 78 -6.42 -20.70 15.63
C LEU A 78 -7.25 -21.87 16.17
N ARG A 79 -6.80 -23.11 15.96
CA ARG A 79 -7.51 -24.35 16.35
C ARG A 79 -8.96 -24.40 15.83
N ILE A 80 -9.18 -23.84 14.64
CA ILE A 80 -10.48 -23.87 13.96
C ILE A 80 -10.60 -25.22 13.26
N SER A 81 -11.59 -26.01 13.68
CA SER A 81 -11.78 -27.39 13.20
C SER A 81 -12.55 -27.45 11.89
N GLU A 82 -13.50 -26.51 11.68
CA GLU A 82 -14.29 -26.33 10.45
C GLU A 82 -15.18 -25.08 10.60
N GLY A 83 -15.30 -24.27 9.53
CA GLY A 83 -16.32 -23.22 9.38
C GLY A 83 -15.80 -21.81 9.07
N ASP A 84 -16.23 -21.26 7.92
CA ASP A 84 -15.89 -19.92 7.42
C ASP A 84 -16.11 -18.81 8.47
N LYS A 85 -17.19 -18.90 9.24
CA LYS A 85 -17.58 -17.85 10.19
C LYS A 85 -16.53 -17.53 11.25
N LYS A 86 -15.79 -18.52 11.75
CA LYS A 86 -14.76 -18.27 12.77
C LYS A 86 -13.53 -17.60 12.17
N PHE A 87 -13.15 -18.03 10.97
CA PHE A 87 -12.06 -17.45 10.21
C PHE A 87 -12.38 -15.99 9.83
N ASP A 88 -13.56 -15.73 9.28
CA ASP A 88 -14.02 -14.37 8.94
C ASP A 88 -14.07 -13.47 10.17
N SER A 89 -14.55 -14.00 11.28
CA SER A 89 -14.64 -13.26 12.54
C SER A 89 -13.26 -12.91 13.10
N PHE A 90 -12.27 -13.80 12.96
CA PHE A 90 -10.87 -13.50 13.25
C PHE A 90 -10.35 -12.36 12.36
N LEU A 91 -10.55 -12.45 11.04
CA LEU A 91 -10.13 -11.40 10.10
C LEU A 91 -10.76 -10.03 10.43
N GLN A 92 -12.03 -10.02 10.83
CA GLN A 92 -12.70 -8.79 11.25
C GLN A 92 -12.09 -8.21 12.54
N ARG A 93 -11.91 -9.04 13.58
CA ARG A 93 -11.32 -8.59 14.85
C ARG A 93 -9.89 -8.08 14.69
N VAL A 94 -9.05 -8.84 13.97
CA VAL A 94 -7.65 -8.43 13.77
C VAL A 94 -7.61 -7.10 13.02
N ASN A 95 -8.38 -6.94 11.95
CA ASN A 95 -8.45 -5.67 11.22
C ASN A 95 -8.97 -4.52 12.09
N GLN A 96 -9.98 -4.74 12.94
CA GLN A 96 -10.43 -3.72 13.89
C GLN A 96 -9.28 -3.28 14.82
N ALA A 97 -8.50 -4.24 15.33
CA ALA A 97 -7.40 -3.99 16.25
C ALA A 97 -6.18 -3.31 15.58
N VAL A 98 -5.88 -3.61 14.30
CA VAL A 98 -4.66 -3.13 13.62
C VAL A 98 -4.89 -2.08 12.53
N SER A 99 -6.15 -1.72 12.26
CA SER A 99 -6.59 -0.87 11.13
C SER A 99 -5.83 0.44 10.94
N ARG A 100 -5.19 0.97 11.99
CA ARG A 100 -4.42 2.21 11.87
C ARG A 100 -3.16 2.04 11.00
N PHE A 101 -2.55 0.86 11.00
CA PHE A 101 -1.23 0.64 10.38
C PHE A 101 -1.17 -0.57 9.47
N PHE A 102 -2.07 -1.54 9.68
CA PHE A 102 -2.09 -2.74 8.89
C PHE A 102 -3.49 -3.02 8.37
N GLN A 103 -3.53 -3.86 7.35
CA GLN A 103 -4.74 -4.48 6.84
C GLN A 103 -4.43 -5.96 6.61
N VAL A 104 -5.22 -6.84 7.20
CA VAL A 104 -5.13 -8.27 6.97
C VAL A 104 -6.17 -8.65 5.94
N ILE A 105 -5.75 -9.25 4.83
CA ILE A 105 -6.63 -9.66 3.74
C ILE A 105 -6.57 -11.17 3.56
N TYR A 106 -7.64 -11.75 3.05
CA TYR A 106 -7.66 -13.13 2.55
C TYR A 106 -7.77 -13.08 1.03
N ASP A 107 -6.76 -13.59 0.35
CA ASP A 107 -6.73 -13.85 -1.08
C ASP A 107 -7.36 -15.22 -1.34
N GLU A 108 -8.64 -15.22 -1.69
CA GLU A 108 -9.41 -16.45 -1.98
C GLU A 108 -8.82 -17.22 -3.18
N LYS A 109 -8.30 -16.51 -4.19
CA LYS A 109 -7.75 -17.14 -5.41
C LYS A 109 -6.51 -17.98 -5.09
N ARG A 110 -5.69 -17.50 -4.14
CA ARG A 110 -4.44 -18.16 -3.73
C ARG A 110 -4.55 -18.95 -2.42
N ASP A 111 -5.70 -18.90 -1.77
CA ASP A 111 -5.92 -19.40 -0.42
C ASP A 111 -4.91 -18.84 0.60
N GLN A 112 -4.61 -17.54 0.54
CA GLN A 112 -3.57 -16.89 1.35
C GLN A 112 -4.08 -15.75 2.23
N VAL A 113 -3.64 -15.72 3.48
CA VAL A 113 -3.86 -14.59 4.40
C VAL A 113 -2.61 -13.74 4.44
N VAL A 114 -2.75 -12.44 4.13
CA VAL A 114 -1.64 -11.50 3.97
C VAL A 114 -1.84 -10.27 4.84
N VAL A 115 -0.79 -9.81 5.51
CA VAL A 115 -0.76 -8.51 6.17
C VAL A 115 -0.13 -7.48 5.24
N MET A 116 -0.90 -6.45 4.92
CA MET A 116 -0.46 -5.27 4.19
C MET A 116 -0.21 -4.13 5.17
N MET A 117 0.87 -3.38 4.96
CA MET A 117 1.07 -2.11 5.67
C MET A 117 0.22 -1.02 5.02
N ARG A 118 -0.55 -0.30 5.83
CA ARG A 118 -1.18 0.95 5.40
C ARG A 118 -0.13 2.02 5.33
N VAL A 119 0.34 2.30 4.12
CA VAL A 119 1.25 3.39 3.87
C VAL A 119 0.41 4.67 3.74
N PRO A 120 0.64 5.71 4.56
CA PRO A 120 0.00 7.00 4.35
C PRO A 120 0.24 7.47 2.92
N ALA A 121 -0.75 8.09 2.26
CA ALA A 121 -0.65 8.50 0.86
C ALA A 121 0.65 9.27 0.56
N ARG A 122 1.15 10.06 1.53
CA ARG A 122 2.41 10.80 1.43
C ARG A 122 3.67 9.92 1.29
N ALA A 123 3.72 8.77 1.97
CA ALA A 123 4.84 7.82 1.95
C ALA A 123 4.69 6.78 0.81
N ALA A 124 3.48 6.51 0.34
CA ALA A 124 3.25 5.67 -0.84
C ALA A 124 3.87 6.29 -2.10
N ARG A 125 4.00 7.63 -2.14
CA ARG A 125 4.67 8.39 -3.22
C ARG A 125 6.13 8.00 -3.43
N SER A 126 6.82 7.48 -2.41
CA SER A 126 8.22 7.05 -2.52
C SER A 126 8.37 5.56 -2.88
N THR A 127 7.28 4.78 -2.87
CA THR A 127 7.36 3.32 -3.03
C THR A 127 7.17 2.87 -4.49
N LEU A 128 6.37 3.58 -5.28
CA LEU A 128 6.10 3.24 -6.69
C LEU A 128 6.32 4.42 -7.64
N SER A 129 6.85 4.13 -8.83
CA SER A 129 6.98 5.12 -9.91
C SER A 129 5.60 5.54 -10.44
N LYS A 130 5.51 6.71 -11.08
CA LYS A 130 4.26 7.17 -11.74
C LYS A 130 3.76 6.18 -12.78
N GLU A 131 4.68 5.46 -13.42
CA GLU A 131 4.36 4.49 -14.47
C GLU A 131 3.89 3.17 -13.91
N SER A 132 4.55 2.64 -12.87
CA SER A 132 4.08 1.45 -12.14
C SER A 132 2.66 1.68 -11.61
N LEU A 133 2.40 2.86 -11.05
CA LEU A 133 1.08 3.21 -10.54
C LEU A 133 0.03 3.29 -11.65
N ALA A 134 0.39 3.84 -12.81
CA ALA A 134 -0.50 3.93 -13.96
C ALA A 134 -0.82 2.54 -14.55
N ILE A 135 0.18 1.66 -14.66
CA ILE A 135 0.00 0.26 -15.10
C ILE A 135 -0.95 -0.47 -14.15
N LEU A 136 -0.69 -0.37 -12.83
CA LEU A 136 -1.52 -1.03 -11.83
C LEU A 136 -2.97 -0.53 -11.89
N LEU A 137 -3.19 0.78 -12.06
CA LEU A 137 -4.53 1.34 -12.17
C LEU A 137 -5.26 0.90 -13.45
N PHE A 138 -4.54 0.83 -14.56
CA PHE A 138 -5.10 0.33 -15.81
C PHE A 138 -5.49 -1.14 -15.71
N MET A 139 -4.61 -1.99 -15.16
CA MET A 139 -4.91 -3.40 -14.95
C MET A 139 -6.06 -3.60 -13.97
N PHE A 140 -6.12 -2.82 -12.88
CA PHE A 140 -7.26 -2.82 -11.98
C PHE A 140 -8.56 -2.51 -12.74
N TYR A 141 -8.57 -1.48 -13.59
CA TYR A 141 -9.76 -1.17 -14.37
C TYR A 141 -10.16 -2.32 -15.31
N GLN A 142 -9.21 -2.89 -16.04
CA GLN A 142 -9.48 -4.00 -16.95
C GLN A 142 -10.04 -5.22 -16.20
N GLN A 143 -9.48 -5.55 -15.04
CA GLN A 143 -9.77 -6.83 -14.39
C GLN A 143 -10.86 -6.73 -13.33
N GLU A 144 -10.86 -5.68 -12.52
CA GLU A 144 -11.83 -5.51 -11.43
C GLU A 144 -13.09 -4.76 -11.89
N VAL A 145 -12.97 -3.86 -12.88
CA VAL A 145 -14.12 -3.07 -13.37
C VAL A 145 -14.73 -3.69 -14.62
N LEU A 146 -13.91 -4.00 -15.63
CA LEU A 146 -14.38 -4.64 -16.86
C LEU A 146 -14.45 -6.17 -16.78
N GLN A 147 -14.03 -6.77 -15.65
CA GLN A 147 -14.12 -8.21 -15.42
C GLN A 147 -13.32 -9.04 -16.44
N HIS A 148 -12.24 -8.49 -16.99
CA HIS A 148 -11.28 -9.26 -17.76
C HIS A 148 -10.45 -10.16 -16.82
N GLU A 149 -10.22 -11.39 -17.22
CA GLU A 149 -9.48 -12.35 -16.38
C GLU A 149 -8.00 -11.98 -16.21
N PHE A 150 -7.39 -11.47 -17.27
CA PHE A 150 -5.99 -11.04 -17.30
C PHE A 150 -5.81 -9.89 -18.29
N THR A 151 -4.61 -9.32 -18.31
CA THR A 151 -4.20 -8.31 -19.30
C THR A 151 -2.96 -8.79 -20.02
N LEU A 152 -3.01 -8.81 -21.35
CA LEU A 152 -1.87 -9.20 -22.18
C LEU A 152 -0.79 -8.12 -22.13
N PHE A 153 0.47 -8.53 -22.22
CA PHE A 153 1.59 -7.60 -22.30
C PHE A 153 1.45 -6.67 -23.50
N ASP A 154 0.98 -7.17 -24.63
CA ASP A 154 0.78 -6.36 -25.84
C ASP A 154 -0.33 -5.32 -25.67
N GLN A 155 -1.37 -5.61 -24.89
CA GLN A 155 -2.38 -4.62 -24.51
C GLN A 155 -1.78 -3.50 -23.64
N LEU A 156 -0.91 -3.87 -22.69
CA LEU A 156 -0.18 -2.89 -21.88
C LEU A 156 0.78 -2.06 -22.74
N LEU A 157 1.46 -2.68 -23.70
CA LEU A 157 2.31 -1.97 -24.66
C LEU A 157 1.51 -0.94 -25.44
N HIS A 158 0.41 -1.36 -26.07
CA HIS A 158 -0.45 -0.49 -26.85
C HIS A 158 -1.04 0.65 -26.00
N ALA A 159 -1.39 0.38 -24.73
CA ALA A 159 -1.94 1.39 -23.83
C ALA A 159 -0.89 2.39 -23.32
N PHE A 160 0.37 1.96 -23.12
CA PHE A 160 1.39 2.76 -22.41
C PHE A 160 2.59 3.22 -23.25
N GLY A 161 2.77 2.72 -24.48
CA GLY A 161 3.89 3.06 -25.35
C GLY A 161 3.55 2.96 -26.84
N HIS A 162 4.34 3.64 -27.66
CA HIS A 162 4.46 3.31 -29.07
C HIS A 162 5.48 2.17 -29.20
N GLU A 163 5.20 1.21 -30.09
CA GLU A 163 5.94 -0.05 -30.36
C GLU A 163 7.45 0.16 -30.58
N THR A 164 8.19 0.43 -29.51
CA THR A 164 9.63 0.68 -29.52
C THR A 164 10.30 -0.20 -28.48
N THR A 165 11.47 -0.76 -28.81
CA THR A 165 12.20 -1.66 -27.91
C THR A 165 12.49 -1.04 -26.54
N LYS A 166 12.70 0.29 -26.50
CA LYS A 166 12.94 1.04 -25.26
C LYS A 166 11.69 1.16 -24.39
N ALA A 167 10.50 1.30 -25.00
CA ALA A 167 9.23 1.29 -24.28
C ALA A 167 8.94 -0.10 -23.69
N ASN A 168 9.25 -1.18 -24.43
CA ASN A 168 9.04 -2.55 -23.97
C ASN A 168 9.87 -2.86 -22.72
N GLN A 169 11.16 -2.53 -22.73
CA GLN A 169 12.04 -2.74 -21.58
C GLN A 169 11.57 -1.93 -20.36
N ARG A 170 11.16 -0.68 -20.57
CA ARG A 170 10.66 0.18 -19.50
C ARG A 170 9.36 -0.35 -18.89
N LEU A 171 8.44 -0.83 -19.73
CA LEU A 171 7.20 -1.45 -19.25
C LEU A 171 7.48 -2.70 -18.42
N LEU A 172 8.37 -3.59 -18.91
CA LEU A 172 8.77 -4.80 -18.19
C LEU A 172 9.40 -4.48 -16.82
N LEU A 173 10.24 -3.44 -16.72
CA LEU A 173 10.82 -3.02 -15.43
C LEU A 173 9.76 -2.57 -14.42
N ASN A 174 8.74 -1.83 -14.87
CA ASN A 174 7.66 -1.39 -13.98
C ASN A 174 6.74 -2.58 -13.60
N ILE A 175 6.46 -3.51 -14.52
CA ILE A 175 5.73 -4.74 -14.20
C ILE A 175 6.51 -5.60 -13.19
N ASP A 176 7.82 -5.76 -13.39
CA ASP A 176 8.69 -6.51 -12.47
C ASP A 176 8.71 -5.89 -11.06
N GLN A 177 8.73 -4.55 -10.95
CA GLN A 177 8.56 -3.87 -9.67
C GLN A 177 7.23 -4.22 -8.99
N LEU A 178 6.12 -4.19 -9.75
CA LEU A 178 4.79 -4.54 -9.23
C LEU A 178 4.70 -6.02 -8.81
N ARG A 179 5.34 -6.93 -9.55
CA ARG A 179 5.43 -8.35 -9.18
C ARG A 179 6.23 -8.57 -7.90
N LYS A 180 7.35 -7.86 -7.74
CA LYS A 180 8.21 -7.96 -6.54
C LYS A 180 7.49 -7.56 -5.26
N ILE A 181 6.53 -6.64 -5.34
CA ILE A 181 5.69 -6.26 -4.19
C ILE A 181 4.41 -7.10 -4.09
N GLY A 182 4.25 -8.10 -4.96
CA GLY A 182 3.09 -8.99 -4.97
C GLY A 182 1.82 -8.38 -5.54
N ALA A 183 1.86 -7.18 -6.14
CA ALA A 183 0.67 -6.51 -6.67
C ALA A 183 0.18 -7.12 -7.99
N LEU A 184 1.10 -7.71 -8.76
CA LEU A 184 0.83 -8.41 -10.01
C LEU A 184 1.47 -9.80 -10.00
N GLU A 185 0.96 -10.67 -10.85
CA GLU A 185 1.58 -11.94 -11.17
C GLU A 185 1.46 -12.28 -12.65
N GLU A 186 2.25 -13.25 -13.12
CA GLU A 186 2.08 -13.82 -14.45
C GLU A 186 0.86 -14.75 -14.43
N TYR A 187 0.02 -14.63 -15.46
CA TYR A 187 -1.12 -15.49 -15.68
C TYR A 187 -0.73 -16.54 -16.72
N ASP A 188 -0.92 -17.82 -16.40
CA ASP A 188 -0.58 -18.91 -17.33
C ASP A 188 -1.65 -19.01 -18.42
N THR A 189 -1.25 -18.89 -19.67
CA THR A 189 -2.16 -19.00 -20.81
C THR A 189 -1.67 -20.10 -21.74
N ASN A 190 -2.58 -20.63 -22.55
CA ASN A 190 -2.22 -21.55 -23.63
C ASN A 190 -1.47 -20.86 -24.80
N SER A 191 -1.21 -19.55 -24.69
CA SER A 191 -0.53 -18.72 -25.70
C SER A 191 0.93 -18.47 -25.29
N PRO A 192 1.86 -18.30 -26.24
CA PRO A 192 3.21 -17.82 -25.93
C PRO A 192 3.24 -16.36 -25.44
N GLU A 193 2.12 -15.65 -25.54
CA GLU A 193 2.01 -14.27 -25.09
C GLU A 193 2.02 -14.18 -23.56
N LYS A 194 2.76 -13.18 -23.05
CA LYS A 194 2.80 -12.90 -21.62
C LYS A 194 1.48 -12.28 -21.19
N ALA A 195 0.84 -12.86 -20.19
CA ALA A 195 -0.35 -12.31 -19.54
C ALA A 195 -0.05 -12.02 -18.07
N TYR A 196 -0.72 -11.02 -17.54
CA TYR A 196 -0.59 -10.63 -16.14
C TYR A 196 -1.96 -10.45 -15.49
N GLN A 197 -2.08 -10.86 -14.23
CA GLN A 197 -3.27 -10.60 -13.41
C GLN A 197 -2.94 -9.78 -12.17
N ILE A 198 -3.92 -9.02 -11.70
CA ILE A 198 -3.87 -8.30 -10.42
C ILE A 198 -4.14 -9.30 -9.28
N THR A 199 -3.35 -9.20 -8.22
CA THR A 199 -3.53 -10.02 -7.02
C THR A 199 -4.45 -9.32 -6.01
N ALA A 200 -4.89 -10.02 -4.96
CA ALA A 200 -5.62 -9.36 -3.88
C ALA A 200 -4.80 -8.23 -3.22
N ILE A 201 -3.46 -8.38 -3.15
CA ILE A 201 -2.56 -7.31 -2.69
C ILE A 201 -2.70 -6.09 -3.59
N GLY A 202 -2.64 -6.28 -4.92
CA GLY A 202 -2.78 -5.21 -5.91
C GLY A 202 -4.11 -4.47 -5.83
N VAL A 203 -5.21 -5.21 -5.67
CA VAL A 203 -6.57 -4.67 -5.49
C VAL A 203 -6.66 -3.78 -4.25
N HIS A 204 -6.06 -4.22 -3.15
CA HIS A 204 -6.10 -3.50 -1.87
C HIS A 204 -5.00 -2.43 -1.71
N MET A 205 -4.13 -2.20 -2.72
CA MET A 205 -3.14 -1.11 -2.68
C MET A 205 -3.79 0.27 -2.77
N PHE A 206 -4.98 0.36 -3.35
CA PHE A 206 -5.73 1.60 -3.50
C PHE A 206 -6.87 1.66 -2.49
N SER A 207 -7.07 2.83 -1.87
CA SER A 207 -8.25 3.05 -1.03
C SER A 207 -9.54 2.97 -1.86
N ASP A 208 -10.62 2.47 -1.28
CA ASP A 208 -11.96 2.45 -1.91
C ASP A 208 -12.38 3.82 -2.44
N SER A 209 -12.03 4.91 -1.74
CA SER A 209 -12.32 6.28 -2.17
C SER A 209 -11.59 6.69 -3.46
N PHE A 210 -10.40 6.14 -3.69
CA PHE A 210 -9.63 6.36 -4.91
C PHE A 210 -10.20 5.53 -6.07
N LEU A 211 -10.54 4.28 -5.79
CA LEU A 211 -11.14 3.36 -6.76
C LEU A 211 -12.50 3.86 -7.25
N ARG A 212 -13.37 4.34 -6.34
CA ARG A 212 -14.67 4.94 -6.70
C ARG A 212 -14.51 6.13 -7.65
N ARG A 213 -13.59 7.05 -7.34
CA ARG A 213 -13.30 8.21 -8.21
C ARG A 213 -12.79 7.79 -9.58
N MET A 214 -11.99 6.72 -9.65
CA MET A 214 -11.51 6.20 -10.93
C MET A 214 -12.65 5.62 -11.77
N VAL A 215 -13.54 4.84 -11.17
CA VAL A 215 -14.72 4.29 -11.86
C VAL A 215 -15.63 5.41 -12.39
N GLU A 216 -15.84 6.46 -11.60
CA GLU A 216 -16.60 7.63 -12.05
C GLU A 216 -15.90 8.34 -13.23
N PHE A 217 -14.57 8.47 -13.16
CA PHE A 217 -13.78 9.11 -14.21
C PHE A 217 -13.78 8.30 -15.51
N SER A 218 -13.74 6.97 -15.44
CA SER A 218 -13.71 6.06 -16.60
C SER A 218 -15.06 5.92 -17.30
N GLN A 219 -16.19 6.09 -16.59
CA GLN A 219 -17.50 6.19 -17.25
C GLN A 219 -17.57 7.38 -18.21
N SER A 220 -16.79 8.44 -17.95
CA SER A 220 -16.75 9.64 -18.79
C SER A 220 -15.66 9.64 -19.86
N ASN A 221 -14.67 8.72 -19.81
CA ASN A 221 -13.51 8.71 -20.71
C ASN A 221 -13.02 7.30 -21.02
N GLN A 222 -12.58 7.03 -22.25
CA GLN A 222 -11.80 5.82 -22.55
C GLN A 222 -10.45 5.89 -21.83
N LEU A 223 -10.20 4.95 -20.90
CA LEU A 223 -8.96 4.92 -20.13
C LEU A 223 -7.77 4.48 -21.01
N ASN A 224 -7.02 5.47 -21.47
CA ASN A 224 -5.66 5.32 -22.00
C ASN A 224 -4.64 5.94 -21.02
N LYS A 225 -3.34 5.78 -21.29
CA LYS A 225 -2.28 6.34 -20.43
C LYS A 225 -2.47 7.82 -20.11
N GLU A 226 -2.85 8.64 -21.09
CA GLU A 226 -3.00 10.08 -20.89
C GLU A 226 -4.16 10.39 -19.95
N GLU A 227 -5.30 9.72 -20.13
CA GLU A 227 -6.47 9.86 -19.24
C GLU A 227 -6.18 9.33 -17.83
N VAL A 228 -5.45 8.23 -17.70
CA VAL A 228 -4.96 7.72 -16.41
C VAL A 228 -4.06 8.76 -15.72
N LEU A 229 -3.11 9.36 -16.46
CA LEU A 229 -2.25 10.41 -15.92
C LEU A 229 -3.01 11.70 -15.59
N LYS A 230 -4.03 12.07 -16.37
CA LYS A 230 -4.93 13.19 -16.07
C LYS A 230 -5.73 12.93 -14.80
N PHE A 231 -6.23 11.72 -14.60
CA PHE A 231 -6.88 11.29 -13.36
C PHE A 231 -5.96 11.49 -12.15
N PHE A 232 -4.70 11.03 -12.23
CA PHE A 232 -3.71 11.23 -11.17
C PHE A 232 -3.48 12.72 -10.82
N LYS A 233 -3.41 13.59 -11.84
CA LYS A 233 -3.26 15.03 -11.66
C LYS A 233 -4.53 15.66 -11.07
N ARG A 234 -5.71 15.34 -11.62
CA ARG A 234 -7.00 15.94 -11.26
C ARG A 234 -7.41 15.65 -9.82
N TYR A 235 -7.20 14.43 -9.37
CA TYR A 235 -7.56 14.02 -8.01
C TYR A 235 -6.39 14.14 -7.03
N ASN A 236 -5.37 14.92 -7.41
CA ASN A 236 -4.25 15.38 -6.59
C ASN A 236 -3.63 14.27 -5.71
N LEU A 237 -3.20 13.18 -6.36
CA LEU A 237 -2.14 12.36 -5.76
C LEU A 237 -0.79 13.12 -5.71
N TYR A 238 -0.71 14.24 -6.43
CA TYR A 238 0.32 15.27 -6.34
C TYR A 238 -0.34 16.58 -5.95
N GLN A 239 -0.61 16.84 -4.66
CA GLN A 239 -0.72 18.24 -4.27
C GLN A 239 0.63 18.90 -4.62
N GLU A 240 0.58 19.92 -5.48
CA GLU A 240 1.66 20.87 -5.71
C GLU A 240 2.21 21.33 -4.37
N GLY A 241 3.49 21.05 -4.11
CA GLY A 241 4.11 21.46 -2.86
C GLY A 241 5.35 20.66 -2.50
N THR A 242 6.31 20.55 -3.41
CA THR A 242 7.77 20.64 -3.16
C THR A 242 8.54 20.45 -4.47
N GLU A 243 8.58 21.49 -5.29
CA GLU A 243 9.85 21.85 -5.94
C GLU A 243 10.49 22.89 -5.03
N SER A 244 11.52 22.49 -4.29
CA SER A 244 12.54 23.34 -3.67
C SER A 244 13.74 22.45 -3.32
#